data_AF-A0A4S3LDP1-F1
#
_entry.id   AF-A0A4S3LDP1-F1
#
_cell.length_a   1.000
_cell.length_b   1.000
_cell.length_c   1.000
_cell.angle_alpha   90.00
_cell.angle_beta   90.00
_cell.angle_gamma   90.00
#
_symmetry.space_group_name_H-M   'P 1'
#
loop_
_entity.id
_entity.type
_entity.pdbx_description
1 polymer ?
#
loop_
_entity_poly.entity_id
_entity_poly.type
_entity_poly.pdbx_seq_one_letter_code
_entity_poly.pdbx_strand_id
1 'polypeptide(L)'
;MATLSREAPLRSVFGGAMIIGGTIIGAGMFSLPVVMSGAWFFWSVAALVFTWFCMLHSGLMILEANLNYPIGSSFNTVTRDLLGKGWNRLNGITIAFVLYILTYAYISASGSVIQHTMREMSVSFSPRLG
;
A
#
# COMPACT_ATOMS: atom_id res chain seq x y z
N MET A 1 -4.01 35.38 33.76
CA MET A 1 -3.27 35.22 32.47
C MET A 1 -3.01 33.73 32.30
N ALA A 2 -3.93 33.03 31.61
CA ALA A 2 -3.88 31.57 31.49
C ALA A 2 -2.97 31.18 30.32
N THR A 3 -1.84 30.55 30.63
CA THR A 3 -0.97 29.88 29.67
C THR A 3 -1.62 28.56 29.28
N LEU A 4 -2.27 28.50 28.12
CA LEU A 4 -2.78 27.24 27.57
C LEU A 4 -1.63 26.43 26.98
N SER A 5 -1.08 25.51 27.78
CA SER A 5 -0.26 24.40 27.30
C SER A 5 -1.10 23.55 26.34
N ARG A 6 -0.92 23.74 25.03
CA ARG A 6 -1.40 22.78 24.03
C ARG A 6 -0.39 21.64 23.95
N GLU A 7 -0.55 20.64 24.80
CA GLU A 7 -0.06 19.30 24.46
C GLU A 7 -0.99 18.73 23.38
N ALA A 8 -0.67 19.00 22.12
CA ALA A 8 -1.13 18.11 21.06
C ALA A 8 -0.45 16.75 21.32
N PRO A 9 -1.18 15.63 21.40
CA PRO A 9 -0.55 14.35 21.63
C PRO A 9 0.42 14.12 20.47
N LEU A 10 1.72 14.05 20.77
CA LEU A 10 2.74 13.63 19.82
C LEU A 10 2.39 12.22 19.38
N ARG A 11 1.62 12.09 18.30
CA ARG A 11 1.36 10.82 17.65
C ARG A 11 2.74 10.30 17.25
N SER A 12 3.20 9.27 17.96
CA SER A 12 4.56 8.78 17.84
C SER A 12 4.87 8.45 16.38
N VAL A 13 5.91 9.07 15.82
CA VAL A 13 6.41 8.81 14.46
C VAL A 13 6.67 7.32 14.27
N PHE A 14 7.09 6.64 15.34
CA PHE A 14 7.27 5.20 15.38
C PHE A 14 5.96 4.43 15.17
N GLY A 15 4.86 4.86 15.78
CA GLY A 15 3.53 4.27 15.57
C GLY A 15 3.03 4.47 14.14
N GLY A 16 3.25 5.65 13.55
CA GLY A 16 2.95 5.90 12.14
C GLY A 16 3.79 5.04 11.19
N ALA A 17 5.10 4.96 11.46
CA ALA A 17 6.04 4.15 10.67
C ALA A 17 5.70 2.65 10.73
N MET A 18 5.31 2.13 11.90
CA MET A 18 4.90 0.72 12.03
C MET A 18 3.63 0.40 11.23
N ILE A 19 2.63 1.29 11.22
CA ILE A 19 1.41 1.07 10.42
C ILE A 19 1.73 1.06 8.93
N ILE A 20 2.53 2.02 8.46
CA ILE A 20 2.95 2.07 7.05
C ILE A 20 3.83 0.86 6.69
N GLY A 21 4.78 0.48 7.55
CA GLY A 21 5.59 -0.72 7.36
C GLY A 21 4.74 -1.98 7.26
N GLY A 22 3.72 -2.11 8.12
CA GLY A 22 2.79 -3.24 8.13
C GLY A 22 1.92 -3.35 6.89
N THR A 23 1.55 -2.24 6.24
CA THR A 23 0.78 -2.29 4.98
C THR A 23 1.66 -2.52 3.75
N ILE A 24 2.93 -2.09 3.79
CA ILE A 24 3.91 -2.37 2.74
C ILE A 24 4.33 -3.85 2.76
N ILE A 25 4.51 -4.44 3.94
CA ILE A 25 4.79 -5.86 4.13
C ILE A 25 3.47 -6.64 3.97
N GLY A 26 3.04 -6.86 2.73
CA GLY A 26 1.80 -7.57 2.38
C GLY A 26 2.01 -8.93 1.71
N ALA A 27 0.91 -9.56 1.30
CA ALA A 27 0.92 -10.87 0.60
C ALA A 27 1.78 -10.88 -0.68
N GLY A 28 1.95 -9.72 -1.32
CA GLY A 28 2.81 -9.57 -2.49
C GLY A 28 4.31 -9.74 -2.21
N MET A 29 4.76 -9.62 -0.95
CA MET A 29 6.18 -9.82 -0.63
C MET A 29 6.59 -11.29 -0.71
N PHE A 30 5.66 -12.23 -0.50
CA PHE A 30 5.93 -13.67 -0.64
C PHE A 30 6.03 -14.12 -2.09
N SER A 31 5.46 -13.37 -3.04
CA SER A 31 5.53 -13.71 -4.46
C SER A 31 6.81 -13.20 -5.14
N LEU A 32 7.51 -12.21 -4.57
CA LEU A 32 8.76 -11.65 -5.13
C LEU A 32 9.88 -12.70 -5.28
N PRO A 33 10.19 -13.54 -4.28
CA PRO A 33 11.21 -14.59 -4.45
C PRO A 33 10.83 -15.63 -5.51
N VAL A 34 9.54 -15.95 -5.62
CA VAL A 34 9.02 -16.95 -6.57
C VAL A 34 9.19 -16.48 -8.01
N VAL A 35 8.85 -15.22 -8.32
CA VAL A 35 9.00 -14.67 -9.67
C VAL A 35 10.46 -14.36 -10.03
N MET A 36 11.30 -14.07 -9.05
CA MET A 36 12.72 -13.78 -9.25
C MET A 36 13.59 -15.04 -9.39
N SER A 37 13.06 -16.23 -9.09
CA SER A 37 13.76 -17.51 -9.24
C SER A 37 14.13 -17.87 -10.69
N GLY A 38 13.43 -17.26 -11.68
CA GLY A 38 13.70 -17.44 -13.11
C GLY A 38 14.70 -16.44 -13.70
N ALA A 39 15.01 -15.33 -13.01
CA ALA A 39 15.98 -14.34 -13.44
C ALA A 39 17.31 -14.56 -12.71
N TRP A 40 18.44 -14.39 -13.41
CA TRP A 40 19.77 -14.51 -12.81
C TRP A 40 19.85 -13.70 -11.51
N PHE A 41 20.27 -14.33 -10.41
CA PHE A 41 20.24 -13.76 -9.05
C PHE A 41 20.81 -12.33 -8.98
N PHE A 42 21.87 -12.06 -9.74
CA PHE A 42 22.49 -10.74 -9.80
C PHE A 42 21.59 -9.66 -10.42
N TRP A 43 20.91 -9.96 -11.54
CA TRP A 43 19.96 -9.04 -12.18
C TRP A 43 18.73 -8.78 -11.31
N SER A 44 18.27 -9.84 -10.64
CA SER A 44 17.22 -9.80 -9.64
C SER A 44 17.54 -8.85 -8.48
N VAL A 45 18.74 -8.94 -7.89
CA VAL A 45 19.19 -8.04 -6.83
C VAL A 45 19.34 -6.60 -7.35
N ALA A 46 19.89 -6.41 -8.54
CA ALA A 46 20.03 -5.08 -9.14
C ALA A 46 18.66 -4.39 -9.35
N ALA A 47 17.66 -5.12 -9.82
CA ALA A 47 16.29 -4.60 -9.98
C ALA A 47 15.63 -4.24 -8.65
N LEU A 48 15.85 -5.03 -7.59
CA LEU A 48 15.36 -4.71 -6.24
C LEU A 48 15.99 -3.43 -5.70
N VAL A 49 17.31 -3.28 -5.79
CA VAL A 49 18.02 -2.08 -5.31
C VAL A 49 17.58 -0.85 -6.10
N PHE A 50 17.43 -0.96 -7.42
CA PHE A 50 16.95 0.14 -8.27
C PHE A 50 15.52 0.57 -7.91
N THR A 51 14.62 -0.40 -7.75
CA THR A 51 13.22 -0.13 -7.39
C THR A 51 13.11 0.46 -5.99
N TRP A 52 13.88 -0.07 -5.03
CA TRP A 52 13.95 0.47 -3.67
C TRP A 52 14.40 1.93 -3.66
N PHE A 53 15.45 2.26 -4.41
CA PHE A 53 15.95 3.63 -4.53
C PHE A 53 14.89 4.56 -5.14
N CYS A 54 14.26 4.14 -6.24
CA CYS A 54 13.22 4.92 -6.91
C CYS A 54 12.00 5.17 -5.99
N MET A 55 11.56 4.14 -5.26
CA MET A 55 10.43 4.21 -4.34
C MET A 55 10.74 5.09 -3.12
N LEU A 56 11.95 5.00 -2.56
CA LEU A 56 12.42 5.85 -1.47
C LEU A 56 12.46 7.32 -1.88
N HIS A 57 13.03 7.62 -3.05
CA HIS A 57 13.15 8.97 -3.56
C HIS A 57 11.77 9.61 -3.83
N SER A 58 10.86 8.85 -4.45
CA SER A 58 9.48 9.29 -4.67
C SER A 58 8.74 9.56 -3.36
N GLY A 59 8.95 8.70 -2.35
CA GLY A 59 8.38 8.87 -1.01
C GLY A 59 8.88 10.12 -0.29
N LEU A 60 10.17 10.45 -0.41
CA LEU A 60 10.73 11.69 0.14
C LEU A 60 10.12 12.94 -0.52
N MET A 61 9.98 12.96 -1.84
CA MET A 61 9.34 14.10 -2.54
C MET A 61 7.89 14.29 -2.09
N ILE A 62 7.15 13.20 -1.92
CA ILE A 62 5.78 13.25 -1.41
C ILE A 62 5.75 13.76 0.03
N LEU A 63 6.70 13.33 0.87
CA LEU A 63 6.80 13.80 2.26
C LEU A 63 7.10 15.30 2.34
N GLU A 64 8.05 15.79 1.55
CA GLU A 64 8.41 17.22 1.47
C GLU A 64 7.25 18.08 0.98
N ALA A 65 6.50 17.60 -0.02
CA ALA A 65 5.28 18.25 -0.47
C ALA A 65 4.24 18.30 0.66
N ASN A 66 3.99 17.19 1.37
CA ASN A 66 3.03 17.17 2.48
C ASN A 66 3.44 18.06 3.66
N LEU A 67 4.73 18.26 3.91
CA LEU A 67 5.24 19.09 5.01
C LEU A 67 5.17 20.59 4.72
N ASN A 68 5.19 20.99 3.45
CA ASN A 68 5.05 22.39 3.01
C ASN A 68 3.59 22.90 2.96
N TYR A 69 2.57 22.06 3.21
CA TYR A 69 1.15 22.47 3.22
C TYR A 69 0.58 22.58 4.66
N PRO A 70 -0.27 23.59 4.95
CA PRO A 70 -0.85 23.78 6.27
C PRO A 70 -1.81 22.65 6.70
N ILE A 71 -1.75 22.32 8.00
CA ILE A 71 -2.52 21.29 8.70
C ILE A 71 -4.04 21.47 8.55
N GLY A 72 -4.69 20.49 7.91
CA GLY A 72 -6.16 20.46 7.66
C GLY A 72 -6.57 20.00 6.25
N SER A 73 -5.61 19.64 5.40
CA SER A 73 -5.78 19.38 3.97
C SER A 73 -5.68 17.86 3.67
N SER A 74 -6.81 17.19 3.41
CA SER A 74 -6.79 15.80 2.89
C SER A 74 -6.04 15.72 1.54
N PHE A 75 -5.55 14.55 1.14
CA PHE A 75 -4.89 14.30 -0.18
C PHE A 75 -5.59 14.94 -1.39
N ASN A 76 -6.93 15.10 -1.30
CA ASN A 76 -7.79 15.76 -2.28
C ASN A 76 -7.49 17.27 -2.44
N THR A 77 -6.96 17.93 -1.42
CA THR A 77 -6.61 19.35 -1.40
C THR A 77 -5.13 19.57 -1.78
N VAL A 78 -4.22 18.66 -1.39
CA VAL A 78 -2.81 18.64 -1.87
C VAL A 78 -2.73 18.43 -3.39
N THR A 79 -3.54 17.51 -3.93
CA THR A 79 -3.65 17.30 -5.38
C THR A 79 -4.38 18.46 -6.08
N ARG A 80 -5.31 19.13 -5.40
CA ARG A 80 -5.99 20.33 -5.92
C ARG A 80 -5.07 21.55 -6.00
N ASP A 81 -4.12 21.68 -5.06
CA ASP A 81 -3.15 22.79 -5.02
C ASP A 81 -1.90 22.54 -5.88
N LEU A 82 -1.43 21.28 -6.03
CA LEU A 82 -0.26 20.97 -6.88
C LEU A 82 -0.62 20.85 -8.37
N LEU A 83 -1.83 20.40 -8.71
CA LEU A 83 -2.17 19.92 -10.07
C LEU A 83 -3.39 20.62 -10.68
N GLY A 84 -4.16 21.37 -9.89
CA GLY A 84 -5.38 22.03 -10.35
C GLY A 84 -6.61 21.11 -10.40
N LYS A 85 -7.79 21.73 -10.52
CA LYS A 85 -9.13 21.09 -10.35
C LYS A 85 -9.42 19.92 -11.30
N GLY A 86 -8.83 19.91 -12.51
CA GLY A 86 -9.01 18.86 -13.51
C GLY A 86 -8.17 17.61 -13.24
N TRP A 87 -6.88 17.80 -12.96
CA TRP A 87 -5.93 16.70 -12.71
C TRP A 87 -6.18 15.98 -11.39
N ASN A 88 -6.77 16.65 -10.41
CA ASN A 88 -7.22 16.01 -9.17
C ASN A 88 -8.30 14.93 -9.41
N ARG A 89 -9.23 15.16 -10.34
CA ARG A 89 -10.26 14.16 -10.65
C ARG A 89 -9.66 12.95 -11.35
N LEU A 90 -8.72 13.16 -12.29
CA LEU A 90 -8.00 12.08 -12.96
C LEU A 90 -7.19 11.25 -11.94
N ASN A 91 -6.41 11.91 -11.08
CA ASN A 91 -5.64 11.24 -10.04
C ASN A 91 -6.54 10.43 -9.08
N GLY A 92 -7.68 11.01 -8.67
CA GLY A 92 -8.68 10.29 -7.87
C GLY A 92 -9.24 9.05 -8.55
N ILE A 93 -9.53 9.11 -9.86
CA ILE A 93 -9.97 7.95 -10.65
C ILE A 93 -8.86 6.90 -10.74
N THR A 94 -7.62 7.31 -10.98
CA THR A 94 -6.46 6.38 -11.03
C THR A 94 -6.27 5.65 -9.71
N ILE A 95 -6.34 6.36 -8.58
CA ILE A 95 -6.20 5.75 -7.25
C ILE A 95 -7.35 4.76 -6.98
N ALA A 96 -8.59 5.14 -7.31
CA ALA A 96 -9.75 4.25 -7.15
C ALA A 96 -9.63 2.98 -8.01
N PHE A 97 -9.15 3.13 -9.25
CA PHE A 97 -8.91 2.00 -10.15
C PHE A 97 -7.83 1.05 -9.63
N VAL A 98 -6.69 1.58 -9.17
CA VAL A 98 -5.61 0.78 -8.57
C VAL A 98 -6.11 0.05 -7.33
N LEU A 99 -6.85 0.73 -6.44
CA LEU A 99 -7.42 0.13 -5.24
C LEU A 99 -8.41 -1.00 -5.57
N TYR A 100 -9.21 -0.84 -6.62
CA TYR A 100 -10.13 -1.88 -7.10
C TYR A 100 -9.38 -3.13 -7.56
N ILE A 101 -8.34 -2.98 -8.40
CA ILE A 101 -7.54 -4.11 -8.87
C ILE A 101 -6.82 -4.79 -7.70
N LEU A 102 -6.27 -4.02 -6.76
CA LEU A 102 -5.60 -4.57 -5.58
C LEU A 102 -6.56 -5.39 -4.70
N THR A 103 -7.77 -4.89 -4.50
CA THR A 103 -8.82 -5.59 -3.76
C THR A 103 -9.22 -6.88 -4.46
N TYR A 104 -9.41 -6.83 -5.78
CA TYR A 104 -9.73 -8.02 -6.57
C TYR A 104 -8.61 -9.07 -6.49
N ALA A 105 -7.36 -8.66 -6.67
CA ALA A 105 -6.20 -9.55 -6.57
C ALA A 105 -6.11 -10.19 -5.18
N TYR A 106 -6.36 -9.42 -4.12
CA TYR A 106 -6.33 -9.93 -2.74
C TYR A 106 -7.44 -10.94 -2.48
N ILE A 107 -8.68 -10.67 -2.94
CA ILE A 107 -9.79 -11.62 -2.82
C ILE A 107 -9.49 -12.89 -3.61
N SER A 108 -9.00 -12.77 -4.85
CA SER A 108 -8.65 -13.92 -5.71
C SER A 108 -7.53 -14.77 -5.10
N ALA A 109 -6.45 -14.15 -4.62
CA ALA A 109 -5.35 -14.83 -3.96
C ALA A 109 -5.76 -15.48 -2.64
N SER A 110 -6.61 -14.82 -1.84
CA SER A 110 -7.13 -15.42 -0.61
C SER A 110 -8.05 -16.61 -0.88
N GLY A 111 -8.85 -16.57 -1.95
CA GLY A 111 -9.72 -17.67 -2.37
C GLY A 111 -8.95 -18.94 -2.75
N SER A 112 -7.81 -18.80 -3.45
CA SER A 112 -6.97 -19.97 -3.79
C SER A 112 -6.33 -20.58 -2.55
N VAL A 113 -5.90 -19.77 -1.58
CA VAL A 113 -5.38 -20.24 -0.29
C VAL A 113 -6.45 -20.98 0.50
N ILE A 114 -7.67 -20.42 0.59
CA ILE A 114 -8.79 -21.07 1.28
C ILE A 114 -9.17 -22.39 0.62
N GLN A 115 -9.20 -22.46 -0.72
CA GLN A 115 -9.50 -23.69 -1.45
C GLN A 115 -8.44 -24.77 -1.21
N HIS A 116 -7.15 -24.39 -1.15
CA HIS A 116 -6.06 -25.31 -0.80
C HIS A 116 -6.21 -25.84 0.63
N THR A 117 -6.44 -24.96 1.60
CA THR A 117 -6.63 -25.33 3.00
C THR A 117 -7.87 -26.19 3.22
N MET A 118 -8.98 -25.92 2.52
CA MET A 118 -10.22 -26.72 2.57
C MET A 118 -10.03 -28.12 1.95
N ARG A 119 -9.25 -28.25 0.88
CA ARG A 119 -8.86 -29.56 0.32
C ARG A 119 -7.99 -30.36 1.28
N GLU A 120 -7.06 -29.70 1.97
CA GLU A 120 -6.18 -30.35 2.96
C GLU A 120 -6.93 -30.75 4.24
N MET A 121 -7.99 -30.03 4.63
CA MET A 121 -8.78 -30.33 5.83
C MET A 121 -9.84 -31.43 5.67
N SER A 122 -10.02 -32.00 4.46
CA SER A 122 -10.88 -33.18 4.22
C SER A 122 -12.35 -33.06 4.69
N VAL A 123 -12.94 -31.86 4.75
CA VAL A 123 -14.39 -31.72 4.90
C VAL A 123 -15.05 -32.06 3.56
N SER A 124 -15.28 -33.35 3.36
CA SER A 124 -16.07 -33.92 2.28
C SER A 124 -17.55 -33.50 2.42
N PHE A 125 -17.92 -32.35 1.87
CA PHE A 125 -19.31 -32.15 1.46
C PHE A 125 -19.45 -32.63 0.01
N SER A 126 -20.07 -33.80 -0.14
CA SER A 126 -20.58 -34.32 -1.40
C SER A 126 -21.42 -33.24 -2.10
N PRO A 127 -21.09 -32.82 -3.32
CA PRO A 127 -21.95 -31.97 -4.13
C PRO A 127 -23.10 -32.82 -4.67
N ARG A 128 -24.09 -33.12 -3.81
CA ARG A 128 -25.40 -33.66 -4.19
C ARG A 128 -26.44 -33.07 -3.23
N LEU A 129 -27.04 -31.95 -3.64
CA LEU A 129 -28.45 -31.57 -3.49
C LEU A 129 -28.59 -30.09 -3.88
N GLY A 130 -29.01 -29.87 -5.11
CA GLY A 130 -29.16 -28.59 -5.81
C GLY A 130 -28.99 -28.80 -7.30
#